data_AF-A0A3D5HPN5-F1
#
_entry.id   AF-A0A3D5HPN5-F1
#
_cell.length_a   1.000
_cell.length_b   1.000
_cell.length_c   1.000
_cell.angle_alpha   90.00
_cell.angle_beta   90.00
_cell.angle_gamma   90.00
#
_symmetry.space_group_name_H-M   'P 1'
#
loop_
_entity.id
_entity.type
_entity.pdbx_description
1 polymer ?
#
loop_
_entity_poly.entity_id
_entity_poly.type
_entity_poly.pdbx_seq_one_letter_code
_entity_poly.pdbx_strand_id
1 'polypeptide(L)'
;HNTDGRKLELPNAQYMKEFQSYKTEWKVVDNIQTEPTVKKTKLSDFEVMDLDGEDLTEEFLSEEGYTLMIVAHELKYDSEMATMVIQDTTYLTDTIMVFELETKEETQQIVRSISSIVPSDQRYVKYNWDIDYIDKYKNIIRPLADKALSNGVKVKAVMGGADEDIVRSFKNVTGLDIEFYKADDILLKTIVRSNPGVVLWNNGKIIYKWHYKKVPTFDTMASQYIR
;
A
#
# COMPACT_ATOMS: atom_id res chain seq x y z
N HIS A 1 12.67 -39.90 -27.85
CA HIS A 1 12.44 -40.44 -29.21
C HIS A 1 13.64 -41.29 -29.61
N ASN A 2 13.43 -42.35 -30.40
CA ASN A 2 14.52 -43.04 -31.12
C ASN A 2 14.69 -42.30 -32.44
N THR A 3 15.90 -42.38 -33.00
CA THR A 3 16.31 -41.93 -34.34
C THR A 3 15.35 -42.29 -35.48
N ASP A 4 14.40 -43.23 -35.29
CA ASP A 4 13.37 -43.62 -36.25
C ASP A 4 12.00 -42.91 -36.08
N GLY A 5 11.89 -41.89 -35.22
CA GLY A 5 10.73 -40.99 -35.20
C GLY A 5 9.41 -41.55 -34.63
N ARG A 6 9.40 -42.77 -34.08
CA ARG A 6 8.21 -43.33 -33.40
C ARG A 6 8.01 -42.72 -32.01
N LYS A 7 6.77 -42.35 -31.69
CA LYS A 7 6.33 -41.90 -30.36
C LYS A 7 5.56 -43.04 -29.69
N LEU A 8 5.98 -43.43 -28.50
CA LEU A 8 5.34 -44.46 -27.69
C LEU A 8 4.93 -43.80 -26.37
N GLU A 9 3.64 -43.84 -26.05
CA GLU A 9 3.12 -43.36 -24.77
C GLU A 9 2.87 -44.58 -23.87
N LEU A 10 3.52 -44.63 -22.71
CA LEU A 10 3.43 -45.75 -21.76
C LEU A 10 2.92 -45.27 -20.41
N PRO A 11 2.01 -46.02 -19.75
CA PRO A 11 1.66 -45.79 -18.35
C PRO A 11 2.89 -45.93 -17.44
N ASN A 12 3.00 -45.05 -16.45
CA ASN A 12 4.20 -44.87 -15.61
C ASN A 12 4.72 -46.17 -14.95
N ALA A 13 3.82 -47.08 -14.58
CA ALA A 13 4.18 -48.36 -13.98
C ALA A 13 4.94 -49.30 -14.94
N GLN A 14 4.67 -49.21 -16.25
CA GLN A 14 5.34 -50.03 -17.27
C GLN A 14 6.73 -49.45 -17.61
N TYR A 15 6.86 -48.13 -17.62
CA TYR A 15 8.13 -47.42 -17.83
C TYR A 15 9.20 -47.85 -16.82
N MET A 16 8.83 -47.93 -15.53
CA MET A 16 9.76 -48.28 -14.46
C MET A 16 10.31 -49.71 -14.57
N LYS A 17 9.53 -50.63 -15.17
CA LYS A 17 9.90 -52.05 -15.28
C LYS A 17 10.88 -52.32 -16.42
N GLU A 18 10.81 -51.53 -17.48
CA GLU A 18 11.63 -51.68 -18.69
C GLU A 18 12.72 -50.61 -18.80
N PHE A 19 12.87 -49.73 -17.80
CA PHE A 19 13.81 -48.60 -17.77
C PHE A 19 15.27 -48.96 -18.12
N GLN A 20 15.71 -50.19 -17.85
CA GLN A 20 17.07 -50.61 -18.16
C GLN A 20 17.34 -50.88 -19.64
N SER A 21 16.31 -51.19 -20.46
CA SER A 21 16.50 -51.45 -21.90
C SER A 21 16.54 -50.18 -22.74
N TYR A 22 15.94 -49.08 -22.26
CA TYR A 22 15.86 -47.81 -22.98
C TYR A 22 17.09 -46.90 -22.78
N LYS A 23 18.00 -47.27 -21.86
CA LYS A 23 19.16 -46.44 -21.50
C LYS A 23 20.18 -46.28 -22.62
N THR A 24 20.15 -47.13 -23.65
CA THR A 24 21.22 -47.22 -24.66
C THR A 24 20.88 -46.61 -26.02
N GLU A 25 19.62 -46.26 -26.33
CA GLU A 25 19.27 -45.72 -27.67
C GLU A 25 18.33 -44.50 -27.69
N TRP A 26 18.05 -43.86 -26.55
CA TRP A 26 17.07 -42.76 -26.49
C TRP A 26 17.66 -41.51 -25.84
N LYS A 27 17.77 -40.42 -26.60
CA LYS A 27 17.99 -39.07 -26.03
C LYS A 27 16.68 -38.59 -25.39
N VAL A 28 16.78 -38.20 -24.12
CA VAL A 28 15.73 -37.49 -23.40
C VAL A 28 15.54 -36.14 -24.10
N VAL A 29 14.36 -35.94 -24.70
CA VAL A 29 13.95 -34.62 -25.18
C VAL A 29 13.32 -33.96 -23.96
N ASP A 30 14.02 -32.94 -23.44
CA ASP A 30 13.51 -32.13 -22.35
C ASP A 30 12.12 -31.60 -22.68
N ASN A 31 11.31 -31.61 -21.63
CA ASN A 31 9.93 -31.19 -21.58
C ASN A 31 9.69 -29.97 -22.49
N ILE A 32 8.95 -30.17 -23.59
CA ILE A 32 8.40 -29.06 -24.35
C ILE A 32 7.28 -28.49 -23.48
N GLN A 33 7.63 -27.56 -22.58
CA GLN A 33 6.66 -26.68 -21.96
C GLN A 33 6.05 -25.87 -23.10
N THR A 34 4.88 -26.27 -23.55
CA THR A 34 4.02 -25.41 -24.35
C THR A 34 3.85 -24.11 -23.57
N GLU A 35 4.43 -23.02 -24.06
CA GLU A 35 4.19 -21.69 -23.51
C GLU A 35 2.68 -21.47 -23.46
N PRO A 36 2.09 -21.07 -22.32
CA PRO A 36 0.66 -20.81 -22.26
C PRO A 36 0.32 -19.68 -23.26
N THR A 37 -0.48 -20.01 -24.28
CA THR A 37 -0.96 -19.12 -25.36
C THR A 37 -1.97 -18.07 -24.89
N VAL A 38 -1.92 -17.70 -23.62
CA VAL A 38 -2.50 -16.46 -23.13
C VAL A 38 -1.36 -15.82 -22.37
N LYS A 39 -0.79 -14.73 -22.89
CA LYS A 39 -0.12 -13.75 -22.03
C LYS A 39 -1.19 -13.35 -21.02
N LYS A 40 -1.25 -14.03 -19.88
CA LYS A 40 -2.00 -13.57 -18.72
C LYS A 40 -1.38 -12.21 -18.46
N THR A 41 -2.09 -11.14 -18.81
CA THR A 41 -1.66 -9.79 -18.47
C THR A 41 -1.51 -9.84 -16.96
N LYS A 42 -0.28 -9.72 -16.46
CA LYS A 42 0.05 -9.75 -15.02
C LYS A 42 -0.76 -8.75 -14.17
N LEU A 43 -1.54 -7.90 -14.83
CA LEU A 43 -2.40 -6.88 -14.26
C LEU A 43 -3.86 -7.32 -14.02
N SER A 44 -4.26 -8.53 -14.47
CA SER A 44 -5.62 -9.03 -14.24
C SER A 44 -5.83 -9.65 -12.86
N ASP A 45 -4.73 -9.88 -12.12
CA ASP A 45 -4.71 -10.37 -10.74
C ASP A 45 -4.35 -9.22 -9.75
N PHE A 46 -4.59 -7.96 -10.15
CA PHE A 46 -4.23 -6.80 -9.35
C PHE A 46 -5.39 -6.47 -8.40
N GLU A 47 -5.32 -6.96 -7.16
CA GLU A 47 -6.30 -6.63 -6.12
C GLU A 47 -5.78 -5.46 -5.27
N VAL A 48 -6.58 -4.39 -5.20
CA VAL A 48 -6.32 -3.22 -4.36
C VAL A 48 -7.51 -2.97 -3.47
N MET A 49 -7.24 -2.90 -2.18
CA MET A 49 -8.23 -2.59 -1.15
C MET A 49 -7.97 -1.20 -0.59
N ASP A 50 -9.01 -0.58 -0.03
CA ASP A 50 -8.80 0.53 0.88
C ASP A 50 -8.25 0.06 2.25
N LEU A 51 -8.24 0.95 3.24
CA LEU A 51 -7.77 0.65 4.59
C LEU A 51 -8.81 -0.14 5.42
N ASP A 52 -10.08 -0.06 5.04
CA ASP A 52 -11.22 -0.74 5.67
C ASP A 52 -11.39 -2.18 5.13
N GLY A 53 -10.73 -2.50 4.01
CA GLY A 53 -10.74 -3.81 3.36
C GLY A 53 -11.74 -3.92 2.22
N GLU A 54 -12.35 -2.83 1.77
CA GLU A 54 -13.23 -2.81 0.60
C GLU A 54 -12.40 -2.90 -0.68
N ASP A 55 -12.83 -3.72 -1.64
CA ASP A 55 -12.16 -3.89 -2.92
C ASP A 55 -12.44 -2.68 -3.84
N LEU A 56 -11.39 -1.91 -4.14
CA LEU A 56 -11.43 -0.73 -5.00
C LEU A 56 -10.67 -0.95 -6.32
N THR A 57 -10.45 -2.20 -6.70
CA THR A 57 -9.67 -2.56 -7.90
C THR A 57 -10.24 -1.92 -9.16
N GLU A 58 -11.55 -2.04 -9.40
CA GLU A 58 -12.16 -1.50 -10.63
C GLU A 58 -12.10 0.03 -10.69
N GLU A 59 -12.33 0.69 -9.56
CA GLU A 59 -12.19 2.15 -9.45
C GLU A 59 -10.74 2.57 -9.73
N PHE A 60 -9.78 1.88 -9.11
CA PHE A 60 -8.36 2.15 -9.30
C PHE A 60 -7.91 1.94 -10.76
N LEU A 61 -8.42 0.90 -11.44
CA LEU A 61 -8.08 0.59 -12.82
C LEU A 61 -8.79 1.50 -13.84
N SER A 62 -9.97 2.00 -13.51
CA SER A 62 -10.77 2.88 -14.37
C SER A 62 -10.35 4.35 -14.29
N GLU A 63 -9.44 4.71 -13.37
CA GLU A 63 -8.90 6.07 -13.32
C GLU A 63 -8.20 6.45 -14.62
N GLU A 64 -8.74 7.50 -15.23
CA GLU A 64 -8.14 8.13 -16.40
C GLU A 64 -7.08 9.16 -15.99
N GLY A 65 -6.01 9.23 -16.79
CA GLY A 65 -4.90 10.16 -16.61
C GLY A 65 -3.68 9.51 -15.97
N TYR A 66 -2.67 10.36 -15.76
CA TYR A 66 -1.43 9.94 -15.13
C TYR A 66 -1.58 9.93 -13.61
N THR A 67 -1.28 8.78 -13.01
CA THR A 67 -1.25 8.60 -11.56
C THR A 67 0.14 8.14 -11.15
N LEU A 68 0.71 8.82 -10.16
CA LEU A 68 1.97 8.43 -9.54
C LEU A 68 1.66 7.52 -8.36
N MET A 69 2.04 6.25 -8.48
CA MET A 69 1.83 5.24 -7.46
C MET A 69 3.13 4.99 -6.70
N ILE A 70 3.11 5.23 -5.40
CA ILE A 70 4.21 4.93 -4.48
C ILE A 70 3.96 3.52 -3.94
N VAL A 71 4.88 2.60 -4.17
CA VAL A 71 4.73 1.19 -3.79
C VAL A 71 5.65 0.85 -2.62
N ALA A 72 5.10 0.24 -1.59
CA ALA A 72 5.84 -0.27 -0.44
C ALA A 72 5.39 -1.69 -0.11
N HIS A 73 6.13 -2.70 -0.55
CA HIS A 73 5.71 -4.09 -0.33
C HIS A 73 5.88 -4.56 1.12
N GLU A 74 6.58 -3.81 1.96
CA GLU A 74 6.81 -4.16 3.37
C GLU A 74 7.13 -2.89 4.15
N LEU A 75 6.44 -2.67 5.25
CA LEU A 75 6.68 -1.53 6.14
C LEU A 75 7.72 -1.91 7.20
N LYS A 76 8.72 -1.05 7.43
CA LYS A 76 9.79 -1.27 8.40
C LYS A 76 9.50 -0.53 9.71
N TYR A 77 8.88 -1.24 10.64
CA TYR A 77 8.59 -0.76 11.98
C TYR A 77 8.69 -1.90 13.00
N ASP A 78 8.94 -1.53 14.25
CA ASP A 78 8.70 -2.35 15.42
C ASP A 78 7.41 -1.89 16.10
N SER A 79 6.68 -2.80 16.73
CA SER A 79 5.48 -2.46 17.48
C SER A 79 5.65 -2.84 18.95
N GLU A 80 5.29 -1.90 19.83
CA GLU A 80 5.24 -2.13 21.27
C GLU A 80 3.83 -1.82 21.79
N MET A 81 3.33 -2.66 22.70
CA MET A 81 2.09 -2.36 23.39
C MET A 81 2.37 -1.30 24.45
N ALA A 82 1.74 -0.15 24.32
CA ALA A 82 1.82 0.94 25.27
C ALA A 82 0.43 1.21 25.87
N THR A 83 0.40 1.64 27.13
CA THR A 83 -0.82 2.14 27.77
C THR A 83 -0.74 3.66 27.78
N MET A 84 -1.79 4.33 27.31
CA MET A 84 -1.94 5.78 27.48
C MET A 84 -3.21 6.03 28.30
N VAL A 85 -3.08 6.86 29.32
CA VAL A 85 -4.23 7.38 30.06
C VAL A 85 -4.85 8.46 29.18
N ILE A 86 -5.99 8.17 28.56
CA ILE A 86 -6.75 9.18 27.82
C ILE A 86 -7.59 9.97 28.83
N GLN A 87 -7.45 11.30 28.82
CA GLN A 87 -8.25 12.20 29.65
C GLN A 87 -9.41 12.76 28.83
N ASP A 88 -10.52 12.02 28.75
CA ASP A 88 -11.74 12.57 28.18
C ASP A 88 -12.37 13.56 29.19
N THR A 89 -12.31 14.85 28.86
CA THR A 89 -12.90 15.90 29.70
C THR A 89 -14.38 16.04 29.35
N THR A 90 -15.26 15.52 30.21
CA THR A 90 -16.70 15.80 30.10
C THR A 90 -17.01 17.12 30.81
N TYR A 91 -17.55 18.10 30.08
CA TYR A 91 -17.97 19.39 30.63
C TYR A 91 -19.44 19.31 31.06
N LEU A 92 -19.73 19.60 32.34
CA LEU A 92 -21.09 19.98 32.73
C LEU A 92 -21.26 21.46 32.38
N THR A 93 -22.29 21.74 31.60
CA THR A 93 -22.68 23.10 31.24
C THR A 93 -23.86 23.49 32.12
N ASP A 94 -23.61 24.28 33.16
CA ASP A 94 -24.67 24.80 34.02
C ASP A 94 -24.94 26.26 33.66
N THR A 95 -26.21 26.68 33.71
CA THR A 95 -26.59 28.07 33.38
C THR A 95 -26.97 28.79 34.67
N ILE A 96 -26.20 29.81 35.03
CA ILE A 96 -26.52 30.68 36.18
C ILE A 96 -27.22 31.92 35.64
N MET A 97 -28.38 32.25 36.21
CA MET A 97 -29.07 33.52 35.93
C MET A 97 -28.46 34.59 36.82
N VAL A 98 -27.88 35.63 36.20
CA VAL A 98 -27.28 36.78 36.90
C VAL A 98 -28.24 37.97 36.74
N PHE A 99 -28.77 38.45 37.86
CA PHE A 99 -29.62 39.63 37.92
C PHE A 99 -28.76 40.84 38.28
N GLU A 100 -28.63 41.79 37.36
CA GLU A 100 -27.85 42.99 37.59
C GLU A 100 -28.74 44.08 38.20
N LEU A 101 -28.55 44.37 39.49
CA LEU A 101 -29.44 45.19 40.31
C LEU A 101 -29.58 46.65 39.84
N GLU A 102 -28.60 47.17 39.10
CA GLU A 102 -28.57 48.56 38.63
C GLU A 102 -29.36 48.75 37.33
N THR A 103 -29.25 47.81 36.40
CA THR A 103 -29.92 47.83 35.09
C THR A 103 -31.25 47.09 35.11
N LYS A 104 -31.50 46.26 36.14
CA LYS A 104 -32.63 45.33 36.26
C LYS A 104 -32.71 44.33 35.12
N GLU A 105 -31.58 44.04 34.48
CA GLU A 105 -31.51 43.08 33.39
C GLU A 105 -31.10 41.70 33.92
N GLU A 106 -31.80 40.67 33.42
CA GLU A 106 -31.47 39.27 33.66
C GLU A 106 -30.60 38.78 32.51
N THR A 107 -29.37 38.35 32.84
CA THR A 107 -28.45 37.77 31.85
C THR A 107 -28.15 36.33 32.23
N GLN A 108 -28.15 35.45 31.23
CA GLN A 108 -27.81 34.04 31.42
C GLN A 108 -26.32 33.85 31.20
N GLN A 109 -25.59 33.44 32.25
CA GLN A 109 -24.18 33.12 32.17
C GLN A 109 -23.99 31.61 32.18
N ILE A 110 -23.34 31.09 31.14
CA ILE A 110 -22.99 29.67 31.02
C ILE A 110 -21.68 29.43 31.78
N VAL A 111 -21.73 28.66 32.86
CA VAL A 111 -20.54 28.24 33.62
C VAL A 111 -20.19 26.80 33.23
N ARG A 112 -18.98 26.62 32.70
CA ARG A 112 -18.44 25.29 32.37
C ARG A 112 -17.55 24.81 33.50
N SER A 113 -17.99 23.82 34.26
CA SER A 113 -17.15 23.12 35.24
C SER A 113 -16.86 21.70 34.77
N ILE A 114 -15.60 21.27 34.89
CA ILE A 114 -15.16 19.91 34.54
C ILE A 114 -15.87 18.91 35.45
N SER A 115 -16.65 17.98 34.87
CA SER A 115 -17.58 17.14 35.62
C SER A 115 -16.93 15.91 36.26
N SER A 116 -16.02 15.26 35.55
CA SER A 116 -15.28 14.11 36.05
C SER A 116 -14.18 13.77 35.05
N ILE A 117 -13.09 13.24 35.58
CA ILE A 117 -11.99 12.67 34.82
C ILE A 117 -12.13 11.17 35.04
N VAL A 118 -12.56 10.42 34.02
CA VAL A 118 -12.52 8.96 34.08
C VAL A 118 -11.24 8.54 33.35
N PRO A 119 -10.15 8.22 34.07
CA PRO A 119 -8.98 7.64 33.44
C PRO A 119 -9.38 6.28 32.87
N SER A 120 -9.38 6.16 31.54
CA SER A 120 -9.53 4.90 30.85
C SER A 120 -8.15 4.44 30.38
N ASP A 121 -7.72 3.27 30.86
CA ASP A 121 -6.49 2.64 30.41
C ASP A 121 -6.73 2.04 29.01
N GLN A 122 -6.49 2.83 27.97
CA GLN A 122 -6.51 2.31 26.61
C GLN A 122 -5.13 1.74 26.25
N ARG A 123 -5.11 0.45 25.92
CA ARG A 123 -3.94 -0.20 25.32
C ARG A 123 -3.92 0.17 23.84
N TYR A 124 -2.84 0.78 23.38
CA TYR A 124 -2.62 1.10 21.98
C TYR A 124 -1.29 0.50 21.51
N VAL A 125 -1.21 0.23 20.21
CA VAL A 125 0.03 -0.22 19.59
C VAL A 125 0.83 1.01 19.21
N LYS A 126 2.00 1.19 19.83
CA LYS A 126 2.95 2.22 19.44
C LYS A 126 3.88 1.65 18.36
N TYR A 127 3.89 2.31 17.21
CA TYR A 127 4.76 1.94 16.09
C TYR A 127 6.05 2.75 16.15
N ASN A 128 7.17 2.05 16.31
CA ASN A 128 8.51 2.62 16.23
C ASN A 128 9.07 2.39 14.83
N TRP A 129 9.10 3.46 14.04
CA TRP A 129 9.51 3.39 12.64
C TRP A 129 11.02 3.40 12.48
N ASP A 130 11.52 2.65 11.51
CA ASP A 130 12.93 2.71 11.11
C ASP A 130 13.24 4.11 10.55
N ILE A 131 14.24 4.79 11.14
CA ILE A 131 14.58 6.18 10.81
C ILE A 131 15.05 6.29 9.36
N ASP A 132 15.92 5.38 8.91
CA ASP A 132 16.44 5.36 7.54
C ASP A 132 15.32 5.07 6.53
N TYR A 133 14.31 4.31 6.92
CA TYR A 133 13.12 4.06 6.11
C TYR A 133 12.30 5.33 5.96
N ILE A 134 11.92 5.98 7.06
CA ILE A 134 11.14 7.22 7.06
C ILE A 134 11.86 8.36 6.34
N ASP A 135 13.18 8.48 6.50
CA ASP A 135 13.96 9.51 5.84
C ASP A 135 13.94 9.39 4.32
N LYS A 136 13.85 8.17 3.77
CA LYS A 136 13.66 7.98 2.32
C LYS A 136 12.33 8.58 1.87
N TYR A 137 11.26 8.39 2.65
CA TYR A 137 9.96 8.97 2.32
C TYR A 137 9.97 10.48 2.45
N LYS A 138 10.52 11.03 3.54
CA LYS A 138 10.56 12.48 3.77
C LYS A 138 11.42 13.22 2.76
N ASN A 139 12.58 12.68 2.41
CA ASN A 139 13.58 13.39 1.60
C ASN A 139 13.42 13.17 0.10
N ILE A 140 12.81 12.05 -0.33
CA ILE A 140 12.70 11.69 -1.75
C ILE A 140 11.25 11.65 -2.19
N ILE A 141 10.41 10.90 -1.48
CA ILE A 141 9.04 10.62 -1.93
C ILE A 141 8.11 11.81 -1.70
N ARG A 142 8.14 12.42 -0.52
CA ARG A 142 7.33 13.59 -0.18
C ARG A 142 7.53 14.77 -1.14
N PRO A 143 8.76 15.26 -1.40
CA PRO A 143 8.92 16.38 -2.34
C PRO A 143 8.51 16.01 -3.77
N LEU A 144 8.62 14.75 -4.16
CA LEU A 144 8.12 14.26 -5.45
C LEU A 144 6.58 14.26 -5.49
N ALA A 145 5.95 13.77 -4.43
CA ALA A 145 4.50 13.72 -4.27
C ALA A 145 3.89 15.13 -4.23
N ASP A 146 4.43 16.02 -3.39
CA ASP A 146 3.97 17.40 -3.24
C ASP A 146 4.03 18.15 -4.59
N LYS A 147 5.12 17.96 -5.35
CA LYS A 147 5.25 18.53 -6.70
C LYS A 147 4.24 17.93 -7.67
N ALA A 148 4.05 16.61 -7.66
CA ALA A 148 3.10 15.96 -8.56
C ALA A 148 1.66 16.44 -8.29
N LEU A 149 1.24 16.49 -7.02
CA LEU A 149 -0.05 17.00 -6.59
C LEU A 149 -0.25 18.46 -7.02
N SER A 150 0.77 19.31 -6.83
CA SER A 150 0.71 20.72 -7.23
C SER A 150 0.56 20.93 -8.74
N ASN A 151 0.96 19.95 -9.56
CA ASN A 151 0.82 19.96 -11.01
C ASN A 151 -0.45 19.23 -11.49
N GLY A 152 -1.35 18.85 -10.59
CA GLY A 152 -2.60 18.17 -10.91
C GLY A 152 -2.46 16.68 -11.23
N VAL A 153 -1.30 16.08 -10.96
CA VAL A 153 -1.10 14.63 -11.09
C VAL A 153 -1.53 13.96 -9.79
N LYS A 154 -2.39 12.94 -9.91
CA LYS A 154 -2.84 12.16 -8.75
C LYS A 154 -1.68 11.37 -8.16
N VAL A 155 -1.57 11.35 -6.84
CA VAL A 155 -0.54 10.57 -6.13
C VAL A 155 -1.22 9.64 -5.14
N LYS A 156 -0.91 8.35 -5.23
CA LYS A 156 -1.48 7.30 -4.39
C LYS A 156 -0.36 6.43 -3.83
N ALA A 157 -0.52 5.92 -2.63
CA ALA A 157 0.38 4.93 -2.05
C ALA A 157 -0.30 3.57 -1.97
N VAL A 158 0.40 2.51 -2.40
CA VAL A 158 -0.06 1.14 -2.25
C VAL A 158 0.96 0.37 -1.40
N MET A 159 0.48 -0.20 -0.31
CA MET A 159 1.31 -0.76 0.74
C MET A 159 0.92 -2.19 1.09
N GLY A 160 1.92 -3.04 1.33
CA GLY A 160 1.74 -4.39 1.84
C GLY A 160 1.60 -4.38 3.36
N GLY A 161 0.57 -5.06 3.87
CA GLY A 161 0.31 -5.15 5.32
C GLY A 161 -0.06 -3.81 5.97
N ALA A 162 -0.66 -2.91 5.19
CA ALA A 162 -1.08 -1.59 5.64
C ALA A 162 -2.49 -1.64 6.25
N ASP A 163 -2.56 -1.76 7.57
CA ASP A 163 -3.80 -1.57 8.32
C ASP A 163 -3.97 -0.09 8.72
N GLU A 164 -5.20 0.33 9.03
CA GLU A 164 -5.57 1.72 9.26
C GLU A 164 -4.66 2.43 10.30
N ASP A 165 -4.45 1.80 11.47
CA ASP A 165 -3.62 2.36 12.55
C ASP A 165 -2.15 2.55 12.13
N ILE A 166 -1.61 1.58 11.37
CA ILE A 166 -0.24 1.62 10.86
C ILE A 166 -0.11 2.77 9.87
N VAL A 167 -1.02 2.86 8.92
CA VAL A 167 -1.03 3.91 7.88
C VAL A 167 -1.21 5.28 8.50
N ARG A 168 -2.10 5.41 9.48
CA ARG A 168 -2.29 6.67 10.22
C ARG A 168 -1.01 7.10 10.93
N SER A 169 -0.33 6.18 11.61
CA SER A 169 0.97 6.45 12.23
C SER A 169 2.02 6.85 11.18
N PHE A 170 2.08 6.13 10.07
CA PHE A 170 3.00 6.40 8.97
C PHE A 170 2.77 7.78 8.35
N LYS A 171 1.51 8.14 8.08
CA LYS A 171 1.09 9.45 7.56
C LYS A 171 1.52 10.57 8.50
N ASN A 172 1.29 10.41 9.81
CA ASN A 172 1.71 11.39 10.81
C ASN A 172 3.23 11.58 10.87
N VAL A 173 3.99 10.48 10.78
CA VAL A 173 5.46 10.53 10.88
C VAL A 173 6.07 11.10 9.60
N THR A 174 5.56 10.73 8.43
CA THR A 174 6.11 11.15 7.13
C THR A 174 5.59 12.50 6.65
N GLY A 175 4.40 12.91 7.08
CA GLY A 175 3.70 14.09 6.57
C GLY A 175 3.19 13.94 5.14
N LEU A 176 3.04 12.71 4.64
CA LEU A 176 2.51 12.40 3.31
C LEU A 176 0.98 12.43 3.36
N ASP A 177 0.38 13.52 2.89
CA ASP A 177 -1.06 13.66 2.79
C ASP A 177 -1.58 13.19 1.42
N ILE A 178 -1.58 11.87 1.23
CA ILE A 178 -2.05 11.19 0.02
C ILE A 178 -3.01 10.06 0.39
N GLU A 179 -3.67 9.50 -0.62
CA GLU A 179 -4.51 8.32 -0.47
C GLU A 179 -3.64 7.07 -0.33
N PHE A 180 -3.98 6.21 0.62
CA PHE A 180 -3.29 4.96 0.90
C PHE A 180 -4.21 3.79 0.64
N TYR A 181 -3.66 2.76 0.03
CA TYR A 181 -4.33 1.53 -0.32
C TYR A 181 -3.50 0.34 0.14
N LYS A 182 -4.18 -0.78 0.35
CA LYS A 182 -3.60 -2.06 0.73
C LYS A 182 -3.59 -2.99 -0.47
N ALA A 183 -2.49 -3.73 -0.63
CA ALA A 183 -2.41 -4.81 -1.61
C ALA A 183 -1.50 -5.94 -1.10
N ASP A 184 -1.56 -7.09 -1.76
CA ASP A 184 -0.76 -8.25 -1.42
C ASP A 184 0.76 -7.98 -1.61
N ASP A 185 1.59 -8.42 -0.66
CA ASP A 185 3.02 -8.12 -0.69
C ASP A 185 3.76 -8.86 -1.81
N ILE A 186 3.31 -10.07 -2.17
CA ILE A 186 3.87 -10.85 -3.27
C ILE A 186 3.57 -10.13 -4.58
N LEU A 187 2.32 -9.69 -4.76
CA LEU A 187 1.90 -8.89 -5.92
C LEU A 187 2.76 -7.63 -6.05
N LEU A 188 2.90 -6.84 -4.98
CA LEU A 188 3.71 -5.61 -5.00
C LEU A 188 5.18 -5.89 -5.36
N LYS A 189 5.77 -6.98 -4.83
CA LYS A 189 7.13 -7.43 -5.18
C LYS A 189 7.28 -7.82 -6.65
N THR A 190 6.21 -8.33 -7.30
CA THR A 190 6.24 -8.63 -8.74
C THR A 190 6.22 -7.37 -9.60
N ILE A 191 5.52 -6.33 -9.16
CA ILE A 191 5.43 -5.03 -9.85
C ILE A 191 6.76 -4.27 -9.67
N VAL A 192 7.15 -4.02 -8.42
CA VAL A 192 8.38 -3.29 -8.06
C VAL A 192 9.11 -3.99 -6.92
N ARG A 193 10.34 -4.44 -7.22
CA ARG A 193 11.26 -5.03 -6.23
C ARG A 193 11.89 -4.00 -5.27
N SER A 194 11.62 -2.72 -5.47
CA SER A 194 12.17 -1.62 -4.67
C SER A 194 11.23 -1.29 -3.53
N ASN A 195 11.76 -0.95 -2.36
CA ASN A 195 10.99 -0.55 -1.19
C ASN A 195 11.68 0.64 -0.49
N PRO A 196 11.23 1.89 -0.69
CA PRO A 196 10.12 2.29 -1.57
C PRO A 196 10.40 2.16 -3.06
N GLY A 197 9.34 1.93 -3.83
CA GLY A 197 9.28 1.98 -5.28
C GLY A 197 8.35 3.08 -5.77
N VAL A 198 8.61 3.62 -6.96
CA VAL A 198 7.71 4.61 -7.61
C VAL A 198 7.29 4.07 -8.96
N VAL A 199 6.01 4.13 -9.26
CA VAL A 199 5.41 3.64 -10.50
C VAL A 199 4.64 4.78 -11.14
N LEU A 200 4.90 5.06 -12.41
CA LEU A 200 4.06 5.93 -13.21
C LEU A 200 3.04 5.05 -13.94
N TRP A 201 1.77 5.35 -13.68
CA TRP A 201 0.63 4.67 -14.25
C TRP A 201 -0.16 5.63 -15.14
N ASN A 202 -0.77 5.12 -16.20
CA ASN A 202 -1.70 5.86 -17.04
C ASN A 202 -2.78 4.91 -17.62
N ASN A 203 -4.06 5.23 -17.41
CA ASN A 203 -5.22 4.50 -17.97
C ASN A 203 -5.11 2.98 -17.84
N GLY A 204 -4.99 2.49 -16.62
CA GLY A 204 -4.89 1.06 -16.36
C GLY A 204 -3.54 0.42 -16.75
N LYS A 205 -2.49 1.19 -17.09
CA LYS A 205 -1.20 0.65 -17.57
C LYS A 205 0.01 1.26 -16.88
N ILE A 206 0.96 0.41 -16.53
CA ILE A 206 2.28 0.85 -16.02
C ILE A 206 3.10 1.40 -17.19
N ILE A 207 3.43 2.70 -17.13
CA ILE A 207 4.30 3.38 -18.09
C ILE A 207 5.76 3.16 -17.72
N TYR A 208 6.10 3.36 -16.45
CA TYR A 208 7.46 3.18 -15.96
C TYR A 208 7.51 2.88 -14.46
N LYS A 209 8.64 2.35 -14.01
CA LYS A 209 8.92 2.09 -12.59
C LYS A 209 10.35 2.44 -12.22
N TRP A 210 10.51 3.06 -11.05
CA TRP A 210 11.80 3.46 -10.51
C TRP A 210 12.02 2.89 -9.11
N HIS A 211 13.29 2.63 -8.83
CA HIS A 211 13.78 2.46 -7.47
C HIS A 211 13.95 3.85 -6.84
N TYR A 212 13.70 4.02 -5.53
CA TYR A 212 13.78 5.33 -4.86
C TYR A 212 15.07 6.11 -5.14
N LYS A 213 16.23 5.44 -5.19
CA LYS A 213 17.53 6.07 -5.53
C LYS A 213 17.65 6.62 -6.95
N LYS A 214 16.86 6.13 -7.89
CA LYS A 214 16.94 6.45 -9.33
C LYS A 214 15.68 7.14 -9.82
N VAL A 215 14.79 7.55 -8.91
CA VAL A 215 13.59 8.29 -9.31
C VAL A 215 14.02 9.68 -9.77
N PRO A 216 13.63 10.11 -10.99
CA PRO A 216 13.90 11.46 -11.45
C PRO A 216 13.04 12.46 -10.67
N THR A 217 13.38 13.74 -10.78
CA THR A 217 12.49 14.82 -10.30
C THR A 217 11.18 14.83 -11.09
N PHE A 218 10.12 15.36 -10.48
CA PHE A 218 8.82 15.48 -11.16
C PHE A 218 8.93 16.21 -12.50
N ASP A 219 9.68 17.31 -12.56
CA ASP A 219 9.86 18.12 -13.78
C ASP A 219 10.46 17.30 -14.96
N THR A 220 11.46 16.45 -14.64
CA THR A 220 12.07 15.54 -15.62
C THR A 220 11.10 14.42 -16.01
N MET A 221 10.36 13.88 -15.05
CA MET A 221 9.36 12.84 -15.30
C MET A 221 8.25 13.35 -16.21
N ALA A 222 7.74 14.55 -15.92
CA ALA A 222 6.71 15.21 -16.70
C ALA A 222 7.18 15.39 -18.14
N SER A 223 8.35 15.99 -18.34
CA SER A 223 8.90 16.25 -19.68
C SER A 223 9.12 14.98 -20.52
N GLN A 224 9.45 13.85 -19.89
CA GLN A 224 9.80 12.61 -20.60
C GLN A 224 8.60 11.71 -20.87
N TYR A 225 7.67 11.62 -19.91
CA TYR A 225 6.66 10.56 -19.88
C TYR A 225 5.22 11.06 -19.82
N ILE A 226 5.00 12.28 -19.32
CA ILE A 226 3.68 12.90 -19.22
C ILE A 226 3.52 13.80 -20.46
N ARG A 227 2.67 13.38 -21.39
CA ARG A 227 2.44 14.09 -22.67
C ARG A 227 1.05 14.65 -22.73
#